data_AF-A0A822BT29-F1
#
_entry.id   AF-A0A822BT29-F1
#
_cell.length_a   1.000
_cell.length_b   1.000
_cell.length_c   1.000
_cell.angle_alpha   90.00
_cell.angle_beta   90.00
_cell.angle_gamma   90.00
#
_symmetry.space_group_name_H-M   'P 1'
#
loop_
_entity.id
_entity.type
_entity.pdbx_description
1 polymer ?
#
loop_
_entity_poly.entity_id
_entity_poly.type
_entity_poly.pdbx_seq_one_letter_code
_entity_poly.pdbx_strand_id
1 'polypeptide(L)'
;MAFPNGQSAKHNGLNVAKSGADSYDMVEQADILLFRIQNETLCDWNNDWKLITFFYWKSMEYDPAHYVERVRVALDQLYNANLPRTLINLVPVLNVSFSKELKDGNIVCGLLQKSSCPCAAYPTQGQEDILKDWIPGYQQGLLNLVNTSHYDGREDFTVVVQPFFIHTEPPRKNGKIDFSYFAPDCFHLSGKGHAVAALSLWNNMFEPVGKKKTAWHNGEPFECPTEEHPYIYTWKNSISK
;
A
#
# COMPACT_ATOMS: atom_id res chain seq x y z
N MET A 1 -0.91 10.96 0.72
CA MET A 1 0.55 11.06 0.92
C MET A 1 1.09 11.91 -0.21
N ALA A 2 1.51 13.14 0.06
CA ALA A 2 2.36 13.86 -0.88
C ALA A 2 3.79 13.32 -0.66
N PHE A 3 4.50 12.99 -1.74
CA PHE A 3 5.93 12.71 -1.67
C PHE A 3 6.64 14.06 -1.66
N PRO A 4 7.20 14.50 -0.52
CA PRO A 4 8.01 15.71 -0.53
C PRO A 4 9.28 15.37 -1.30
N ASN A 5 9.54 16.13 -2.35
CA ASN A 5 10.84 16.16 -3.02
C ASN A 5 11.91 16.25 -1.93
N GLY A 6 12.80 15.25 -1.89
CA GLY A 6 13.73 15.07 -0.80
C GLY A 6 14.47 16.35 -0.47
N GLN A 7 14.25 16.87 0.75
CA GLN A 7 15.15 17.77 1.45
C GLN A 7 14.76 17.88 2.94
N SER A 8 15.61 17.27 3.77
CA SER A 8 15.65 17.22 5.25
C SER A 8 14.67 16.29 5.98
N ALA A 9 15.25 15.46 6.88
CA ALA A 9 14.52 14.58 7.81
C ALA A 9 13.60 15.33 8.79
N LYS A 10 13.75 16.66 8.93
CA LYS A 10 12.99 17.50 9.86
C LYS A 10 11.55 17.81 9.41
N HIS A 11 11.24 17.70 8.11
CA HIS A 11 9.92 18.06 7.58
C HIS A 11 9.02 16.87 7.22
N ASN A 12 9.56 15.65 7.23
CA ASN A 12 8.82 14.46 6.78
C ASN A 12 8.24 13.62 7.92
N GLY A 13 8.48 13.99 9.19
CA GLY A 13 8.02 13.23 10.37
C GLY A 13 8.31 11.74 10.23
N LEU A 14 7.29 10.91 10.45
CA LEU A 14 7.38 9.45 10.32
C LEU A 14 7.18 8.93 8.88
N ASN A 15 7.03 9.81 7.87
CA ASN A 15 6.97 9.38 6.48
C ASN A 15 8.38 9.08 5.95
N VAL A 16 8.64 7.80 5.70
CA VAL A 16 9.90 7.27 5.16
C VAL A 16 9.82 6.93 3.66
N ALA A 17 8.68 7.17 3.02
CA ALA A 17 8.50 6.87 1.61
C ALA A 17 9.38 7.76 0.73
N LYS A 18 10.02 7.14 -0.27
CA LYS A 18 10.98 7.78 -1.18
C LYS A 18 10.60 7.51 -2.63
N SER A 19 10.63 8.55 -3.45
CA SER A 19 10.37 8.41 -4.89
C SER A 19 11.38 7.46 -5.54
N GLY A 20 10.89 6.52 -6.35
CA GLY A 20 11.72 5.53 -7.05
C GLY A 20 12.22 4.37 -6.19
N ALA A 21 11.91 4.36 -4.88
CA ALA A 21 12.26 3.25 -4.01
C ALA A 21 11.58 1.94 -4.45
N ASP A 22 12.26 0.84 -4.23
CA ASP A 22 11.79 -0.51 -4.54
C ASP A 22 11.75 -1.40 -3.28
N SER A 23 11.57 -2.70 -3.48
CA SER A 23 11.46 -3.65 -2.37
C SER A 23 12.76 -3.83 -1.56
N TYR A 24 13.92 -3.43 -2.08
CA TYR A 24 15.19 -3.49 -1.35
C TYR A 24 15.33 -2.32 -0.38
N ASP A 25 14.79 -1.14 -0.73
CA ASP A 25 14.75 0.00 0.18
C ASP A 25 13.82 -0.26 1.38
N MET A 26 12.92 -1.25 1.32
CA MET A 26 11.96 -1.55 2.41
C MET A 26 12.62 -1.78 3.76
N VAL A 27 13.72 -2.52 3.75
CA VAL A 27 14.49 -2.91 4.94
C VAL A 27 15.12 -1.66 5.56
N GLU A 28 15.77 -0.83 4.74
CA GLU A 28 16.35 0.44 5.19
C GLU A 28 15.27 1.41 5.69
N GLN A 29 14.13 1.48 5.02
CA GLN A 29 13.01 2.32 5.45
C GLN A 29 12.42 1.87 6.79
N ALA A 30 12.39 0.57 7.09
CA ALA A 30 11.99 0.05 8.39
C ALA A 30 12.96 0.50 9.51
N ASP A 31 14.27 0.40 9.26
CA ASP A 31 15.29 0.87 10.22
C ASP A 31 15.21 2.39 10.45
N ILE A 32 15.06 3.17 9.38
CA ILE A 32 14.87 4.63 9.48
C ILE A 32 13.59 4.95 10.26
N LEU A 33 12.50 4.23 10.03
CA LEU A 33 11.25 4.44 10.75
C LEU A 33 11.41 4.14 12.24
N LEU A 34 12.03 3.03 12.61
CA LEU A 34 12.31 2.68 14.01
C LEU A 34 13.14 3.77 14.68
N PHE A 35 14.21 4.21 14.04
CA PHE A 35 15.04 5.31 14.54
C PHE A 35 14.21 6.60 14.73
N ARG A 36 13.35 6.96 13.76
CA ARG A 36 12.53 8.17 13.87
C ARG A 36 11.49 8.06 14.98
N ILE A 37 10.82 6.91 15.15
CA ILE A 37 9.85 6.71 16.24
C ILE A 37 10.54 6.83 17.60
N GLN A 38 11.74 6.26 17.77
CA GLN A 38 12.50 6.35 19.03
C GLN A 38 12.89 7.78 19.40
N ASN A 39 13.05 8.65 18.41
CA ASN A 39 13.48 10.04 18.59
C ASN A 39 12.33 11.05 18.42
N GLU A 40 11.09 10.58 18.25
CA GLU A 40 9.93 11.43 18.09
C GLU A 40 9.44 11.92 19.46
N THR A 41 9.22 13.23 19.58
CA THR A 41 8.76 13.86 20.82
C THR A 41 7.25 13.78 21.02
N LEU A 42 6.50 13.58 19.93
CA LEU A 42 5.03 13.53 19.94
C LEU A 42 4.48 12.10 20.04
N CYS A 43 5.33 11.08 20.04
CA CYS A 43 4.95 9.68 20.11
C CYS A 43 5.74 9.00 21.23
N ASP A 44 5.07 8.63 22.31
CA ASP A 44 5.67 7.82 23.36
C ASP A 44 5.91 6.41 22.83
N TRP A 45 7.17 5.97 22.85
CA TRP A 45 7.57 4.65 22.38
C TRP A 45 6.75 3.52 23.02
N ASN A 46 6.53 3.53 24.33
CA ASN A 46 5.89 2.44 25.08
C ASN A 46 4.36 2.56 25.17
N ASN A 47 3.84 3.80 25.16
CA ASN A 47 2.46 4.08 25.54
C ASN A 47 1.54 4.40 24.35
N ASP A 48 2.06 4.95 23.26
CA ASP A 48 1.18 5.32 22.15
C ASP A 48 1.01 4.19 21.14
N TRP A 49 -0.19 4.05 20.59
CA TRP A 49 -0.42 3.15 19.46
C TRP A 49 0.22 3.71 18.19
N LYS A 50 0.96 2.87 17.46
CA LYS A 50 1.54 3.19 16.15
C LYS A 50 0.73 2.52 15.05
N LEU A 51 0.14 3.33 14.18
CA LEU A 51 -0.50 2.88 12.96
C LEU A 51 0.47 3.08 11.79
N ILE A 52 1.03 1.98 11.27
CA ILE A 52 2.03 2.02 10.19
C ILE A 52 1.40 1.49 8.91
N THR A 53 1.38 2.29 7.85
CA THR A 53 0.95 1.82 6.53
C THR A 53 2.17 1.41 5.70
N PHE A 54 2.24 0.12 5.40
CA PHE A 54 3.26 -0.48 4.56
C PHE A 54 2.70 -0.64 3.15
N PHE A 55 3.15 0.20 2.22
CA PHE A 55 2.67 0.20 0.85
C PHE A 55 3.78 0.49 -0.14
N TYR A 56 3.93 -0.37 -1.14
CA TYR A 56 4.92 -0.23 -2.20
C TYR A 56 4.26 -0.45 -3.54
N TRP A 57 4.45 0.53 -4.44
CA TRP A 57 3.78 0.58 -5.73
C TRP A 57 4.54 -0.14 -6.84
N LYS A 58 5.88 -0.15 -6.77
CA LYS A 58 6.76 -0.69 -7.81
C LYS A 58 7.06 -2.15 -7.52
N SER A 59 6.56 -3.06 -8.37
CA SER A 59 6.70 -4.50 -8.16
C SER A 59 7.51 -5.21 -9.25
N MET A 60 7.55 -4.67 -10.47
CA MET A 60 8.04 -5.37 -11.67
C MET A 60 9.56 -5.55 -11.82
N GLU A 61 10.35 -5.23 -10.81
CA GLU A 61 11.81 -5.39 -10.89
C GLU A 61 12.25 -6.80 -10.50
N TYR A 62 11.42 -7.53 -9.75
CA TYR A 62 11.73 -8.84 -9.19
C TYR A 62 10.50 -9.74 -9.20
N ASP A 63 10.68 -11.06 -9.29
CA ASP A 63 9.55 -12.00 -9.26
C ASP A 63 8.79 -11.96 -7.92
N PRO A 64 7.57 -12.52 -7.87
CA PRO A 64 6.74 -12.50 -6.67
C PRO A 64 7.39 -13.04 -5.41
N ALA A 65 8.18 -14.11 -5.50
CA ALA A 65 8.80 -14.71 -4.32
C ALA A 65 9.82 -13.75 -3.70
N HIS A 66 10.66 -13.12 -4.53
CA HIS A 66 11.64 -12.14 -4.06
C HIS A 66 10.97 -10.90 -3.45
N TYR A 67 9.91 -10.38 -4.07
CA TYR A 67 9.17 -9.25 -3.52
C TYR A 67 8.57 -9.56 -2.15
N VAL A 68 7.88 -10.69 -2.02
CA VAL A 68 7.23 -11.10 -0.76
C VAL A 68 8.26 -11.32 0.34
N GLU A 69 9.40 -11.93 0.01
CA GLU A 69 10.50 -12.13 0.94
C GLU A 69 11.06 -10.81 1.48
N ARG A 70 11.22 -9.79 0.62
CA ARG A 70 11.67 -8.47 1.06
C ARG A 70 10.68 -7.78 2.00
N VAL A 71 9.38 -7.89 1.70
CA VAL A 71 8.33 -7.40 2.60
C VAL A 71 8.39 -8.12 3.94
N ARG A 72 8.54 -9.45 3.94
CA ARG A 72 8.70 -10.25 5.15
C ARG A 72 9.89 -9.80 5.99
N VAL A 73 11.06 -9.60 5.38
CA VAL A 73 12.27 -9.15 6.09
C VAL A 73 12.05 -7.79 6.77
N ALA A 74 11.41 -6.84 6.08
CA ALA A 74 11.12 -5.52 6.66
C ALA A 74 10.09 -5.59 7.80
N LEU A 75 9.05 -6.42 7.67
CA LEU A 75 8.07 -6.65 8.74
C LEU A 75 8.72 -7.37 9.95
N ASP A 76 9.60 -8.33 9.71
CA ASP A 76 10.36 -9.03 10.74
C ASP A 76 11.26 -8.07 11.52
N GLN A 77 11.88 -7.08 10.87
CA GLN A 77 12.64 -6.05 11.58
C GLN A 77 11.76 -5.26 12.54
N LEU A 78 10.58 -4.79 12.10
CA LEU A 78 9.64 -4.06 12.95
C LEU A 78 9.14 -4.92 14.13
N TYR A 79 8.86 -6.20 13.86
CA TYR A 79 8.42 -7.15 14.88
C TYR A 79 9.52 -7.44 15.92
N ASN A 80 10.73 -7.77 15.45
CA ASN A 80 11.88 -8.17 16.28
C ASN A 80 12.51 -7.00 17.03
N ALA A 81 12.32 -5.76 16.56
CA ALA A 81 12.69 -4.55 17.30
C ALA A 81 11.85 -4.33 18.57
N ASN A 82 10.88 -5.20 18.86
CA ASN A 82 9.95 -5.10 19.98
C ASN A 82 9.19 -3.76 19.99
N LEU A 83 8.88 -3.21 18.80
CA LEU A 83 8.06 -2.01 18.68
C LEU A 83 6.68 -2.30 19.30
N PRO A 84 6.29 -1.64 20.40
CA PRO A 84 5.06 -1.99 21.12
C PRO A 84 3.84 -1.28 20.51
N ARG A 85 2.65 -1.76 20.87
CA ARG A 85 1.34 -1.17 20.49
C ARG A 85 1.27 -0.78 19.01
N THR A 86 1.52 -1.73 18.12
CA THR A 86 1.66 -1.47 16.68
C THR A 86 0.61 -2.23 15.87
N LEU A 87 -0.05 -1.51 14.98
CA LEU A 87 -0.88 -2.07 13.91
C LEU A 87 -0.24 -1.72 12.58
N ILE A 88 0.10 -2.73 11.79
CA ILE A 88 0.61 -2.55 10.42
C ILE A 88 -0.53 -2.80 9.43
N ASN A 89 -0.83 -1.79 8.63
CA ASN A 89 -1.63 -1.92 7.41
C ASN A 89 -0.72 -2.36 6.27
N LEU A 90 -0.79 -3.61 5.85
CA LEU A 90 -0.08 -4.11 4.67
C LEU A 90 -0.97 -3.94 3.43
N VAL A 91 -0.60 -3.05 2.53
CA VAL A 91 -1.40 -2.73 1.33
C VAL A 91 -0.80 -3.47 0.12
N PRO A 92 -1.53 -4.40 -0.51
CA PRO A 92 -1.07 -5.07 -1.72
C PRO A 92 -0.88 -4.11 -2.89
N VAL A 93 -0.06 -4.53 -3.85
CA VAL A 93 0.24 -3.73 -5.05
C VAL A 93 -1.01 -3.53 -5.90
N LEU A 94 -1.15 -2.34 -6.48
CA LEU A 94 -2.20 -2.05 -7.44
C LEU A 94 -1.91 -2.75 -8.77
N ASN A 95 -2.93 -3.30 -9.42
CA ASN A 95 -2.79 -3.84 -10.75
C ASN A 95 -2.58 -2.72 -11.78
N VAL A 96 -1.34 -2.51 -12.21
CA VAL A 96 -0.97 -1.44 -13.16
C VAL A 96 -1.25 -1.77 -14.62
N SER A 97 -1.92 -2.89 -14.93
CA SER A 97 -2.22 -3.30 -16.31
C SER A 97 -3.06 -2.28 -17.08
N PHE A 98 -3.84 -1.45 -16.38
CA PHE A 98 -4.60 -0.35 -16.97
C PHE A 98 -3.72 0.79 -17.52
N SER A 99 -2.40 0.78 -17.27
CA SER A 99 -1.48 1.84 -17.71
C SER A 99 -1.49 2.03 -19.23
N LYS A 100 -1.71 0.95 -20.00
CA LYS A 100 -1.90 1.03 -21.46
C LYS A 100 -3.09 1.90 -21.84
N GLU A 101 -4.22 1.72 -21.14
CA GLU A 101 -5.44 2.49 -21.41
C GLU A 101 -5.25 3.97 -21.04
N LEU A 102 -4.56 4.24 -19.92
CA LEU A 102 -4.20 5.62 -19.53
C LEU A 102 -3.34 6.30 -20.58
N LYS A 103 -2.30 5.61 -21.06
CA LYS A 103 -1.44 6.07 -22.16
C LYS A 103 -2.27 6.38 -23.41
N ASP A 104 -3.13 5.47 -23.84
CA ASP A 104 -3.89 5.60 -25.09
C ASP A 104 -5.01 6.65 -24.99
N GLY A 105 -5.52 6.91 -23.79
CA GLY A 105 -6.58 7.88 -23.54
C GLY A 105 -6.11 9.34 -23.41
N ASN A 106 -4.81 9.62 -23.31
CA ASN A 106 -4.29 10.98 -23.11
C ASN A 106 -2.83 11.12 -23.59
N ILE A 107 -2.61 12.06 -24.51
CA ILE A 107 -1.30 12.31 -25.16
C ILE A 107 -0.20 12.65 -24.15
N VAL A 108 -0.52 13.42 -23.10
CA VAL A 108 0.46 13.79 -22.06
C VAL A 108 0.89 12.54 -21.28
N CYS A 109 -0.05 11.65 -20.96
CA CYS A 109 0.28 10.36 -20.34
C CYS A 109 1.22 9.56 -21.23
N GLY A 110 0.93 9.47 -22.54
CA GLY A 110 1.81 8.79 -23.48
C GLY A 110 3.23 9.38 -23.58
N LEU A 111 3.40 10.68 -23.40
CA LEU A 111 4.73 11.29 -23.38
C LEU A 111 5.48 10.99 -22.08
N LEU A 112 4.81 11.11 -20.93
CA LEU A 112 5.45 11.02 -19.61
C LEU A 112 5.65 9.59 -19.11
N GLN A 113 4.74 8.67 -19.41
CA GLN A 113 4.84 7.27 -18.95
C GLN A 113 6.01 6.50 -19.59
N LYS A 114 6.58 6.99 -20.70
CA LYS A 114 7.78 6.42 -21.31
C LYS A 114 8.97 6.38 -20.36
N SER A 115 9.09 7.35 -19.45
CA SER A 115 10.15 7.39 -18.45
C SER A 115 9.73 6.84 -17.09
N SER A 116 8.46 6.97 -16.71
CA SER A 116 8.01 6.62 -15.35
C SER A 116 7.70 5.13 -15.18
N CYS A 117 7.01 4.51 -16.14
CA CYS A 117 6.62 3.09 -16.07
C CYS A 117 6.44 2.49 -17.48
N PRO A 118 7.52 2.41 -18.28
CA PRO A 118 7.43 1.94 -19.67
C PRO A 118 6.99 0.47 -19.77
N CYS A 119 7.31 -0.36 -18.78
CA CYS A 119 6.91 -1.77 -18.76
C CYS A 119 5.39 -1.96 -18.64
N ALA A 120 4.65 -1.07 -17.97
CA ALA A 120 3.19 -1.17 -17.87
C ALA A 120 2.46 -0.39 -18.98
N ALA A 121 2.99 0.76 -19.39
CA ALA A 121 2.38 1.60 -20.42
C ALA A 121 2.72 1.13 -21.86
N TYR A 122 3.92 0.60 -22.07
CA TYR A 122 4.47 0.15 -23.36
C TYR A 122 5.10 -1.25 -23.27
N PRO A 123 4.44 -2.27 -22.72
CA PRO A 123 5.04 -3.59 -22.60
C PRO A 123 5.30 -4.21 -23.97
N THR A 124 6.42 -4.93 -24.07
CA THR A 124 6.55 -6.01 -25.05
C THR A 124 5.61 -7.16 -24.69
N GLN A 125 5.37 -8.10 -25.61
CA GLN A 125 4.52 -9.27 -25.32
C GLN A 125 4.97 -10.01 -24.05
N GLY A 126 6.28 -10.25 -23.90
CA GLY A 126 6.83 -10.91 -22.70
C GLY A 126 6.61 -10.11 -21.42
N GLN A 127 6.71 -8.78 -21.45
CA GLN A 127 6.43 -7.94 -20.28
C GLN A 127 4.95 -7.95 -19.90
N GLU A 128 4.05 -8.04 -20.88
CA GLU A 128 2.61 -8.18 -20.62
C GLU A 128 2.27 -9.53 -19.98
N ASP A 129 2.89 -10.61 -20.44
CA ASP A 129 2.70 -11.94 -19.85
C ASP A 129 3.25 -11.99 -18.41
N ILE A 130 4.43 -11.37 -18.18
CA ILE A 130 4.98 -11.19 -16.84
C ILE A 130 4.04 -10.39 -15.95
N LEU A 131 3.46 -9.28 -16.43
CA LEU A 131 2.50 -8.47 -15.66
C LEU A 131 1.29 -9.28 -15.20
N LYS A 132 0.72 -10.07 -16.11
CA LYS A 132 -0.45 -10.92 -15.86
C LYS A 132 -0.17 -12.01 -14.83
N ASP A 133 1.06 -12.52 -14.79
CA ASP A 133 1.47 -13.57 -13.85
C ASP A 133 1.94 -12.99 -12.50
N TRP A 134 2.79 -11.97 -12.52
CA TRP A 134 3.47 -11.48 -11.32
C TRP A 134 2.58 -10.64 -10.42
N ILE A 135 1.68 -9.81 -10.97
CA ILE A 135 0.79 -8.97 -10.15
C ILE A 135 -0.08 -9.80 -9.19
N PRO A 136 -0.83 -10.82 -9.66
CA PRO A 136 -1.53 -11.74 -8.78
C PRO A 136 -0.60 -12.45 -7.80
N GLY A 137 0.62 -12.82 -8.24
CA GLY A 137 1.64 -13.42 -7.38
C GLY A 137 2.04 -12.53 -6.20
N TYR A 138 2.27 -11.23 -6.42
CA TYR A 138 2.56 -10.29 -5.33
C TYR A 138 1.38 -10.17 -4.36
N GLN A 139 0.17 -9.99 -4.90
CA GLN A 139 -1.04 -9.79 -4.09
C GLN A 139 -1.34 -11.03 -3.23
N GLN A 140 -1.31 -12.22 -3.83
CA GLN A 140 -1.55 -13.47 -3.13
C GLN A 140 -0.41 -13.80 -2.15
N GLY A 141 0.82 -13.51 -2.52
CA GLY A 141 1.98 -13.70 -1.66
C GLY A 141 1.90 -12.89 -0.37
N LEU A 142 1.47 -11.63 -0.44
CA LEU A 142 1.26 -10.78 0.75
C LEU A 142 0.07 -11.23 1.60
N LEU A 143 -1.02 -11.69 0.97
CA LEU A 143 -2.15 -12.30 1.69
C LEU A 143 -1.70 -13.55 2.47
N ASN A 144 -0.96 -14.44 1.79
CA ASN A 144 -0.45 -15.66 2.40
C ASN A 144 0.52 -15.36 3.53
N LEU A 145 1.43 -14.40 3.35
CA LEU A 145 2.42 -14.01 4.36
C LEU A 145 1.76 -13.72 5.71
N VAL A 146 0.70 -12.91 5.72
CA VAL A 146 0.00 -12.55 6.97
C VAL A 146 -0.85 -13.70 7.52
N ASN A 147 -1.38 -14.57 6.65
CA ASN A 147 -2.18 -15.72 7.08
C ASN A 147 -1.37 -16.84 7.76
N THR A 148 -0.02 -16.82 7.69
CA THR A 148 0.84 -17.84 8.34
C THR A 148 0.91 -17.75 9.87
N SER A 149 0.24 -16.77 10.49
CA SER A 149 0.30 -16.49 11.94
C SER A 149 1.67 -16.03 12.45
N HIS A 150 2.60 -15.71 11.56
CA HIS A 150 3.98 -15.35 11.89
C HIS A 150 4.10 -14.13 12.83
N TYR A 151 3.15 -13.19 12.77
CA TYR A 151 3.11 -11.99 13.61
C TYR A 151 2.11 -12.05 14.78
N ASP A 152 1.60 -13.25 15.10
CA ASP A 152 0.52 -13.44 16.09
C ASP A 152 1.02 -13.71 17.51
N GLY A 153 2.34 -13.85 17.69
CA GLY A 153 2.97 -14.18 18.98
C GLY A 153 2.93 -13.07 20.03
N ARG A 154 2.39 -11.89 19.68
CA ARG A 154 2.29 -10.72 20.56
C ARG A 154 0.85 -10.22 20.67
N GLU A 155 0.52 -9.64 21.82
CA GLU A 155 -0.79 -9.02 22.04
C GLU A 155 -0.86 -7.57 21.55
N ASP A 156 0.29 -6.92 21.48
CA ASP A 156 0.45 -5.51 21.18
C ASP A 156 1.05 -5.25 19.79
N PHE A 157 1.11 -6.26 18.92
CA PHE A 157 1.59 -6.13 17.55
C PHE A 157 0.71 -6.96 16.62
N THR A 158 0.32 -6.40 15.47
CA THR A 158 -0.41 -7.15 14.44
C THR A 158 -0.14 -6.59 13.05
N VAL A 159 -0.18 -7.46 12.05
CA VAL A 159 -0.15 -7.08 10.63
C VAL A 159 -1.49 -7.46 10.02
N VAL A 160 -2.15 -6.52 9.35
CA VAL A 160 -3.45 -6.71 8.72
C VAL A 160 -3.35 -6.27 7.26
N VAL A 161 -3.74 -7.16 6.34
CA VAL A 161 -3.82 -6.82 4.92
C VAL A 161 -5.03 -5.94 4.66
N GLN A 162 -4.84 -4.86 3.91
CA GLN A 162 -5.91 -3.95 3.46
C GLN A 162 -6.02 -4.06 1.93
N PRO A 163 -6.87 -4.98 1.41
CA PRO A 163 -6.83 -5.44 0.03
C PRO A 163 -7.51 -4.52 -0.98
N PHE A 164 -7.92 -3.30 -0.61
CA PHE A 164 -8.68 -2.40 -1.49
C PHE A 164 -8.04 -2.11 -2.86
N PHE A 165 -6.75 -2.39 -3.08
CA PHE A 165 -6.11 -2.25 -4.40
C PHE A 165 -6.13 -3.50 -5.29
N ILE A 166 -6.53 -4.67 -4.79
CA ILE A 166 -6.41 -5.94 -5.54
C ILE A 166 -7.21 -5.90 -6.86
N HIS A 167 -8.47 -5.45 -6.80
CA HIS A 167 -9.39 -5.36 -7.93
C HIS A 167 -9.74 -3.90 -8.27
N THR A 168 -8.88 -2.95 -7.90
CA THR A 168 -9.09 -1.54 -8.20
C THR A 168 -8.85 -1.26 -9.68
N GLU A 169 -9.83 -0.61 -10.32
CA GLU A 169 -9.76 -0.12 -11.69
C GLU A 169 -9.81 1.42 -11.73
N PRO A 170 -9.29 2.06 -12.81
CA PRO A 170 -9.40 3.50 -13.01
C PRO A 170 -10.87 3.98 -12.99
N PRO A 171 -11.20 5.04 -12.25
CA PRO A 171 -12.53 5.62 -12.25
C PRO A 171 -12.92 6.08 -13.65
N ARG A 172 -14.20 5.92 -13.99
CA ARG A 172 -14.75 6.34 -15.28
C ARG A 172 -15.84 7.39 -15.12
N LYS A 173 -15.86 8.38 -16.02
CA LYS A 173 -16.93 9.35 -16.18
C LYS A 173 -17.42 9.29 -17.63
N ASN A 174 -18.70 8.99 -17.82
CA ASN A 174 -19.32 8.83 -19.15
C ASN A 174 -18.58 7.79 -20.03
N GLY A 175 -18.20 6.65 -19.45
CA GLY A 175 -17.52 5.55 -20.13
C GLY A 175 -16.02 5.74 -20.38
N LYS A 176 -15.47 6.94 -20.15
CA LYS A 176 -14.04 7.24 -20.31
C LYS A 176 -13.34 7.33 -18.96
N ILE A 177 -12.04 7.06 -18.92
CA ILE A 177 -11.26 7.26 -17.69
C ILE A 177 -11.36 8.72 -17.23
N ASP A 178 -11.61 8.92 -15.94
CA ASP A 178 -11.52 10.21 -15.28
C ASP A 178 -10.06 10.46 -14.86
N PHE A 179 -9.31 11.15 -15.73
CA PHE A 179 -7.91 11.48 -15.50
C PHE A 179 -7.67 12.37 -14.27
N SER A 180 -8.70 12.99 -13.68
CA SER A 180 -8.53 13.82 -12.47
C SER A 180 -8.08 13.01 -11.24
N TYR A 181 -8.14 11.68 -11.27
CA TYR A 181 -7.63 10.79 -10.23
C TYR A 181 -6.12 10.52 -10.32
N PHE A 182 -5.47 10.94 -11.41
CA PHE A 182 -4.05 10.69 -11.66
C PHE A 182 -3.27 12.01 -11.73
N ALA A 183 -2.00 11.95 -11.32
CA ALA A 183 -1.05 13.03 -11.51
C ALA A 183 -0.77 13.24 -13.01
N PRO A 184 -0.07 14.32 -13.42
CA PRO A 184 0.19 14.60 -14.83
C PRO A 184 0.91 13.47 -15.58
N ASP A 185 1.73 12.66 -14.89
CA ASP A 185 2.41 11.50 -15.47
C ASP A 185 1.51 10.27 -15.65
N CYS A 186 0.27 10.31 -15.16
CA CYS A 186 -0.72 9.26 -15.23
C CYS A 186 -0.26 7.92 -14.66
N PHE A 187 0.73 7.93 -13.78
CA PHE A 187 1.23 6.76 -13.07
C PHE A 187 0.98 6.94 -11.57
N HIS A 188 1.32 8.11 -11.04
CA HIS A 188 0.99 8.45 -9.67
C HIS A 188 -0.46 8.91 -9.54
N LEU A 189 -1.03 8.72 -8.34
CA LEU A 189 -2.34 9.24 -7.99
C LEU A 189 -2.26 10.78 -7.83
N SER A 190 -3.32 11.47 -8.24
CA SER A 190 -3.48 12.89 -7.89
C SER A 190 -3.87 13.04 -6.42
N GLY A 191 -4.02 14.28 -5.94
CA GLY A 191 -4.64 14.52 -4.63
C GLY A 191 -6.03 13.87 -4.49
N LYS A 192 -6.81 13.84 -5.58
CA LYS A 192 -8.12 13.15 -5.62
C LYS A 192 -7.98 11.64 -5.53
N GLY A 193 -7.05 11.05 -6.29
CA GLY A 193 -6.76 9.61 -6.21
C GLY A 193 -6.26 9.19 -4.82
N HIS A 194 -5.37 9.98 -4.24
CA HIS A 194 -4.90 9.77 -2.87
C HIS A 194 -6.02 9.88 -1.83
N ALA A 195 -6.97 10.80 -2.00
CA ALA A 195 -8.10 10.93 -1.07
C ALA A 195 -8.98 9.67 -1.09
N VAL A 196 -9.28 9.11 -2.27
CA VAL A 196 -10.08 7.88 -2.38
C VAL A 196 -9.31 6.66 -1.88
N ALA A 197 -8.02 6.54 -2.17
CA ALA A 197 -7.19 5.48 -1.62
C ALA A 197 -7.13 5.55 -0.08
N ALA A 198 -7.01 6.75 0.49
CA ALA A 198 -7.02 6.95 1.94
C ALA A 198 -8.37 6.59 2.58
N LEU A 199 -9.48 6.99 1.95
CA LEU A 199 -10.82 6.58 2.36
C LEU A 199 -10.99 5.05 2.31
N SER A 200 -10.53 4.43 1.23
CA SER A 200 -10.64 2.97 1.04
C SER A 200 -9.81 2.21 2.07
N LEU A 201 -8.60 2.67 2.36
CA LEU A 201 -7.76 2.16 3.45
C LEU A 201 -8.46 2.31 4.81
N TRP A 202 -9.04 3.48 5.09
CA TRP A 202 -9.77 3.73 6.33
C TRP A 202 -10.94 2.77 6.49
N ASN A 203 -11.81 2.68 5.50
CA ASN A 203 -12.97 1.79 5.53
C ASN A 203 -12.56 0.32 5.67
N ASN A 204 -11.50 -0.11 4.97
CA ASN A 204 -10.94 -1.44 5.12
C ASN A 204 -10.51 -1.76 6.57
N MET A 205 -10.02 -0.80 7.35
CA MET A 205 -9.71 -1.02 8.77
C MET A 205 -10.96 -1.32 9.61
N PHE A 206 -12.13 -0.83 9.21
CA PHE A 206 -13.42 -1.04 9.88
C PHE A 206 -14.28 -2.14 9.23
N GLU A 207 -13.68 -2.94 8.35
CA GLU A 207 -14.31 -4.14 7.78
C GLU A 207 -13.68 -5.41 8.39
N PRO A 208 -14.48 -6.42 8.78
CA PRO A 208 -13.96 -7.67 9.31
C PRO A 208 -12.95 -8.33 8.37
N VAL A 209 -11.88 -8.90 8.94
CA VAL A 209 -10.93 -9.73 8.17
C VAL A 209 -11.70 -10.86 7.48
N GLY A 210 -11.39 -11.11 6.20
CA GLY A 210 -12.14 -12.03 5.33
C GLY A 210 -13.35 -11.41 4.62
N LYS A 211 -13.79 -10.21 5.00
CA LYS A 211 -14.90 -9.46 4.38
C LYS A 211 -14.53 -8.06 3.90
N LYS A 212 -13.24 -7.72 3.94
CA LYS A 212 -12.73 -6.42 3.47
C LYS A 212 -12.97 -6.24 1.98
N LYS A 213 -13.38 -5.05 1.56
CA LYS A 213 -13.48 -4.69 0.15
C LYS A 213 -12.12 -4.77 -0.53
N THR A 214 -12.12 -5.25 -1.76
CA THR A 214 -10.90 -5.50 -2.54
C THR A 214 -10.69 -4.50 -3.69
N ALA A 215 -11.58 -3.53 -3.81
CA ALA A 215 -11.50 -2.42 -4.74
C ALA A 215 -11.76 -1.11 -3.98
N TRP A 216 -11.22 0.01 -4.47
CA TRP A 216 -11.60 1.32 -4.00
C TRP A 216 -12.98 1.71 -4.52
N HIS A 217 -13.70 2.54 -3.79
CA HIS A 217 -15.01 3.01 -4.20
C HIS A 217 -15.09 4.52 -4.04
N ASN A 218 -15.41 5.20 -5.14
CA ASN A 218 -15.53 6.65 -5.15
C ASN A 218 -16.87 7.07 -4.54
N GLY A 219 -16.84 8.05 -3.65
CA GLY A 219 -18.07 8.63 -3.08
C GLY A 219 -18.68 7.81 -1.94
N GLU A 220 -17.98 6.80 -1.41
CA GLU A 220 -18.37 6.18 -0.15
C GLU A 220 -18.18 7.16 1.03
N PRO A 221 -19.03 7.08 2.06
CA PRO A 221 -18.75 7.76 3.32
C PRO A 221 -17.58 7.10 4.06
N PHE A 222 -17.00 7.82 5.01
CA PHE A 222 -16.10 7.21 5.99
C PHE A 222 -16.90 6.26 6.88
N GLU A 223 -16.41 5.04 7.03
CA GLU A 223 -16.91 4.11 8.05
C GLU A 223 -16.50 4.62 9.43
N CYS A 224 -17.46 4.66 10.35
CA CYS A 224 -17.24 5.08 11.73
C CYS A 224 -17.45 3.88 12.66
N PRO A 225 -16.59 3.69 13.68
CA PRO A 225 -16.84 2.67 14.70
C PRO A 225 -18.19 2.87 15.39
N THR A 226 -18.89 1.77 15.68
CA THR A 226 -20.14 1.78 16.45
C THR A 226 -19.90 1.31 17.88
N GLU A 227 -20.91 1.39 18.75
CA GLU A 227 -20.81 0.86 20.11
C GLU A 227 -20.62 -0.67 20.11
N GLU A 228 -21.24 -1.37 19.15
CA GLU A 228 -21.09 -2.83 18.98
C GLU A 228 -19.72 -3.22 18.40
N HIS A 229 -19.14 -2.35 17.57
CA HIS A 229 -17.86 -2.57 16.88
C HIS A 229 -16.94 -1.34 16.97
N PRO A 230 -16.37 -1.05 18.15
CA PRO A 230 -15.63 0.19 18.39
C PRO A 230 -14.16 0.15 17.96
N TYR A 231 -13.67 -0.99 17.45
CA TYR A 231 -12.25 -1.22 17.19
C TYR A 231 -11.94 -1.49 15.71
N ILE A 232 -10.71 -1.20 15.31
CA ILE A 232 -10.16 -1.66 14.04
C ILE A 232 -10.19 -3.19 14.01
N TYR A 233 -10.63 -3.75 12.89
CA TYR A 233 -10.67 -5.19 12.69
C TYR A 233 -9.28 -5.75 12.38
N THR A 234 -8.91 -6.72 13.21
CA THR A 234 -7.74 -7.59 13.12
C THR A 234 -8.23 -9.03 13.03
N TRP A 235 -7.32 -10.00 12.89
CA TRP A 235 -7.71 -11.41 12.91
C TRP A 235 -8.28 -11.84 14.29
N LYS A 236 -7.93 -11.15 15.40
CA LYS A 236 -8.37 -11.51 16.76
C LYS A 236 -9.84 -11.19 17.04
N ASN A 237 -10.41 -10.20 16.35
CA ASN A 237 -11.78 -9.73 16.54
C ASN A 237 -12.63 -9.85 15.27
N SER A 238 -12.24 -10.72 14.35
CA SER A 238 -12.99 -11.05 13.13
C SER A 238 -13.45 -12.52 13.13
N ILE A 239 -14.43 -12.86 12.28
CA ILE A 239 -15.11 -14.17 12.27
C ILE A 239 -14.22 -15.31 11.71
N SER A 240 -13.00 -15.05 11.21
CA SER A 240 -12.20 -16.09 10.54
C SER A 240 -10.69 -15.89 10.59
N LYS A 241 -9.97 -17.02 10.68
CA LYS A 241 -8.77 -17.32 9.89
C LYS A 241 -9.18 -18.22 8.73
#